data_AF-X0IAZ9-F1
#
_entry.id   AF-X0IAZ9-F1
#
_cell.length_a   1.000
_cell.length_b   1.000
_cell.length_c   1.000
_cell.angle_alpha   90.00
_cell.angle_beta   90.00
_cell.angle_gamma   90.00
#
_symmetry.space_group_name_H-M   'P 1'
#
loop_
_entity.id
_entity.type
_entity.pdbx_description
1 polymer ?
#
loop_
_entity_poly.entity_id
_entity_poly.type
_entity_poly.pdbx_seq_one_letter_code
_entity_poly.pdbx_strand_id
1 'polypeptide(L)'
;MFPLGSSTAQISFLGSWLWHLLPRLGSSAVLDHAALSVAWAYFAKVYGDSLALRNAELFYLCAVRSLASALDDAKEQLSSNVLCATVLLGHFETFVNVSYAWIRHAGGAARLMQLRGAEKCYESAFEYSMFLACRGAIVGLPPVTYGTNTDSFLDI
;
A
#
# COMPACT_ATOMS: atom_id res chain seq x y z
N MET A 1 8.86 19.33 -19.25
CA MET A 1 7.79 19.04 -20.23
C MET A 1 8.01 17.60 -20.69
N PHE A 2 7.22 16.65 -20.16
CA PHE A 2 7.34 15.23 -20.52
C PHE A 2 6.27 14.87 -21.56
N PRO A 3 6.57 14.00 -22.54
CA PRO A 3 5.68 13.73 -23.65
C PRO A 3 4.58 12.75 -23.22
N LEU A 4 3.33 13.10 -23.54
CA LEU A 4 2.15 12.24 -23.35
C LEU A 4 2.07 11.23 -24.50
N GLY A 5 2.69 10.07 -24.30
CA GLY A 5 2.47 8.86 -25.08
C GLY A 5 1.48 7.94 -24.36
N SER A 6 0.45 7.54 -25.08
CA SER A 6 -0.66 6.67 -24.67
C SER A 6 -0.22 5.37 -23.98
N SER A 7 -0.93 5.02 -22.90
CA SER A 7 -0.72 3.89 -21.96
C SER A 7 0.35 4.07 -20.87
N THR A 8 0.43 5.24 -20.25
CA THR A 8 1.37 5.57 -19.15
C THR A 8 0.69 5.89 -17.81
N ALA A 9 -0.60 5.55 -17.64
CA ALA A 9 -1.40 5.99 -16.49
C ALA A 9 -1.04 5.34 -15.13
N GLN A 10 -0.09 4.40 -15.06
CA GLN A 10 0.34 3.77 -13.79
C GLN A 10 1.84 3.85 -13.49
N ILE A 11 2.65 4.49 -14.35
CA ILE A 11 4.09 4.65 -14.10
C ILE A 11 4.37 5.87 -13.19
N SER A 12 3.40 6.79 -13.07
CA SER A 12 3.56 8.04 -12.31
C SER A 12 3.27 7.94 -10.81
N PHE A 13 2.76 6.81 -10.30
CA PHE A 13 2.52 6.65 -8.85
C PHE A 13 3.84 6.72 -8.06
N LEU A 14 4.90 6.08 -8.57
CA LEU A 14 6.18 5.98 -7.88
C LEU A 14 7.03 7.26 -8.01
N GLY A 15 6.85 8.06 -9.06
CA GLY A 15 7.79 9.13 -9.42
C GLY A 15 7.92 10.29 -8.43
N SER A 16 6.83 10.69 -7.76
CA SER A 16 6.84 11.76 -6.74
C SER A 16 6.71 11.23 -5.32
N TRP A 17 6.00 10.12 -5.15
CA TRP A 17 5.72 9.53 -3.85
C TRP A 17 6.92 8.73 -3.28
N LEU A 18 7.72 8.07 -4.14
CA LEU A 18 8.92 7.34 -3.70
C LEU A 18 9.92 8.25 -2.97
N TRP A 19 10.02 9.52 -3.37
CA TRP A 19 10.90 10.50 -2.71
C TRP A 19 10.50 10.80 -1.26
N HIS A 20 9.22 10.68 -0.91
CA HIS A 20 8.76 10.79 0.47
C HIS A 20 8.93 9.50 1.27
N LEU A 21 9.10 8.37 0.58
CA LEU A 21 9.28 7.06 1.18
C LEU A 21 10.74 6.77 1.54
N LEU A 22 11.69 7.20 0.70
CA LEU A 22 13.13 6.98 0.93
C LEU A 22 13.62 7.39 2.34
N PRO A 23 13.22 8.54 2.91
CA PRO A 23 13.64 8.93 4.26
C PRO A 23 13.07 8.07 5.40
N ARG A 24 12.05 7.24 5.12
CA ARG A 24 11.38 6.38 6.11
C ARG A 24 11.86 4.94 6.06
N LEU A 25 12.66 4.57 5.06
CA LEU A 25 13.23 3.23 4.99
C LEU A 25 14.20 2.99 6.16
N GLY A 26 14.12 1.81 6.78
CA GLY A 26 14.85 1.44 7.98
C GLY A 26 14.17 1.87 9.29
N SER A 27 13.02 2.57 9.23
CA SER A 27 12.27 2.98 10.42
C SER A 27 11.26 1.92 10.88
N SER A 28 10.84 1.02 10.00
CA SER A 28 9.77 0.07 10.28
C SER A 28 9.85 -1.13 9.35
N ALA A 29 9.93 -2.33 9.93
CA ALA A 29 10.02 -3.57 9.17
C ALA A 29 8.82 -3.77 8.22
N VAL A 30 7.60 -3.37 8.64
CA VAL A 30 6.41 -3.48 7.77
C VAL A 30 6.52 -2.59 6.54
N LEU A 31 6.99 -1.36 6.71
CA LEU A 31 7.17 -0.43 5.61
C LEU A 31 8.29 -0.88 4.67
N ASP A 32 9.41 -1.33 5.23
CA ASP A 32 10.57 -1.77 4.47
C ASP A 32 10.26 -3.00 3.61
N HIS A 33 9.60 -4.01 4.19
CA HIS A 33 9.17 -5.20 3.44
C HIS A 33 8.17 -4.84 2.33
N ALA A 34 7.19 -3.97 2.59
CA ALA A 34 6.20 -3.56 1.60
C ALA A 34 6.82 -2.72 0.47
N ALA A 35 7.80 -1.86 0.79
CA ALA A 35 8.52 -1.08 -0.22
C ALA A 35 9.41 -1.97 -1.10
N LEU A 36 10.11 -2.93 -0.49
CA LEU A 36 10.95 -3.89 -1.21
C LEU A 36 10.11 -4.78 -2.14
N SER A 37 8.93 -5.24 -1.71
CA SER A 37 8.07 -6.07 -2.58
C SER A 37 7.65 -5.32 -3.84
N VAL A 38 7.21 -4.06 -3.73
CA VAL A 38 6.84 -3.22 -4.87
C VAL A 38 8.05 -2.91 -5.76
N ALA A 39 9.20 -2.61 -5.18
CA ALA A 39 10.42 -2.34 -5.94
C ALA A 39 10.86 -3.57 -6.76
N TRP A 40 10.90 -4.74 -6.15
CA TRP A 40 11.23 -5.99 -6.84
C TRP A 40 10.21 -6.34 -7.92
N ALA A 41 8.90 -6.15 -7.66
CA ALA A 41 7.85 -6.38 -8.66
C ALA A 41 8.00 -5.45 -9.87
N TYR A 42 8.37 -4.19 -9.64
CA TYR A 42 8.67 -3.25 -10.72
C TYR A 42 9.86 -3.73 -11.56
N PHE A 43 10.99 -4.09 -10.94
CA PHE A 43 12.15 -4.62 -11.65
C PHE A 43 11.82 -5.90 -12.43
N ALA A 44 11.08 -6.83 -11.82
CA ALA A 44 10.64 -8.05 -12.48
C ALA A 44 9.83 -7.76 -13.75
N LYS A 45 8.91 -6.78 -13.69
CA LYS A 45 8.06 -6.41 -14.83
C LYS A 45 8.81 -5.67 -15.93
N VAL A 46 9.74 -4.77 -15.56
CA VAL A 46 10.52 -3.98 -16.52
C VAL A 46 11.54 -4.85 -17.24
N TYR A 47 12.21 -5.75 -16.53
CA TYR A 47 13.32 -6.55 -17.07
C TYR A 47 12.95 -8.00 -17.40
N GLY A 48 11.72 -8.43 -17.10
CA GLY A 48 11.27 -9.81 -17.33
C GLY A 48 11.98 -10.83 -16.45
N ASP A 49 12.46 -10.43 -15.26
CA ASP A 49 13.28 -11.26 -14.38
C ASP A 49 12.43 -12.06 -13.38
N SER A 50 12.43 -13.38 -13.54
CA SER A 50 11.72 -14.32 -12.65
C SER A 50 12.31 -14.40 -11.24
N LEU A 51 13.61 -14.16 -11.07
CA LEU A 51 14.24 -14.12 -9.74
C LEU A 51 13.81 -12.87 -8.99
N ALA A 52 13.76 -11.74 -9.69
CA ALA A 52 13.20 -10.50 -9.14
C ALA A 52 11.73 -10.70 -8.71
N LEU A 53 10.91 -11.39 -9.51
CA LEU A 53 9.52 -11.68 -9.15
C LEU A 53 9.44 -12.53 -7.88
N ARG A 54 10.25 -13.59 -7.78
CA ARG A 54 10.31 -14.44 -6.58
C ARG A 54 10.71 -13.65 -5.34
N ASN A 55 11.69 -12.75 -5.45
CA ASN A 55 12.05 -11.86 -4.35
C ASN A 55 10.89 -10.93 -3.99
N ALA A 56 10.17 -10.42 -4.98
CA ALA A 56 9.00 -9.57 -4.77
C ALA A 56 7.93 -10.28 -3.93
N GLU A 57 7.60 -11.53 -4.27
CA GLU A 57 6.65 -12.38 -3.54
C GLU A 57 7.13 -12.68 -2.12
N LEU A 58 8.42 -12.98 -1.92
CA LEU A 58 8.99 -13.22 -0.59
C LEU A 58 8.84 -11.99 0.31
N PHE A 59 9.19 -10.80 -0.18
CA PHE A 59 9.05 -9.57 0.59
C PHE A 59 7.59 -9.20 0.83
N TYR A 60 6.68 -9.49 -0.11
CA TYR A 60 5.24 -9.33 0.10
C TYR A 60 4.74 -10.20 1.27
N LEU A 61 5.13 -11.48 1.33
CA LEU A 61 4.77 -12.36 2.44
C LEU A 61 5.32 -11.86 3.78
N CYS A 62 6.58 -11.38 3.80
CA CYS A 62 7.16 -10.75 4.98
C CYS A 62 6.38 -9.51 5.41
N ALA A 63 5.97 -8.68 4.45
CA ALA A 63 5.21 -7.46 4.70
C ALA A 63 3.82 -7.75 5.28
N VAL A 64 3.10 -8.74 4.76
CA VAL A 64 1.79 -9.16 5.30
C VAL A 64 1.92 -9.62 6.76
N ARG A 65 2.94 -10.42 7.08
CA ARG A 65 3.22 -10.85 8.46
C ARG A 65 3.58 -9.69 9.38
N SER A 66 4.47 -8.80 8.91
CA SER A 66 4.83 -7.59 9.66
C SER A 66 3.63 -6.66 9.85
N LEU A 67 2.72 -6.60 8.88
CA LEU A 67 1.50 -5.80 8.96
C LEU A 67 0.54 -6.36 10.01
N ALA A 68 0.31 -7.67 10.03
CA ALA A 68 -0.51 -8.30 11.07
C ALA A 68 0.06 -7.99 12.47
N SER A 69 1.37 -8.19 12.66
CA SER A 69 2.03 -7.87 13.94
C SER A 69 1.95 -6.39 14.31
N ALA A 70 2.00 -5.47 13.34
CA ALA A 70 1.92 -4.04 13.61
C ALA A 70 0.48 -3.58 13.91
N LEU A 71 -0.52 -4.26 13.37
CA LEU A 71 -1.94 -4.02 13.69
C LEU A 71 -2.31 -4.50 15.09
N ASP A 72 -1.63 -5.52 15.62
CA ASP A 72 -1.80 -5.99 17.00
C ASP A 72 -1.08 -5.12 18.04
N ASP A 73 -0.12 -4.29 17.63
CA ASP A 73 0.58 -3.37 18.53
C ASP A 73 -0.17 -2.03 18.64
N ALA A 74 -0.72 -1.75 19.81
CA ALA A 74 -1.47 -0.54 20.11
C ALA A 74 -0.72 0.78 19.81
N LYS A 75 0.63 0.76 19.80
CA LYS A 75 1.46 1.94 19.50
C LYS A 75 1.67 2.13 18.01
N GLU A 76 1.69 1.06 17.23
CA GLU A 76 2.01 1.07 15.80
C GLU A 76 0.78 0.99 14.90
N GLN A 77 -0.33 0.40 15.37
CA GLN A 77 -1.52 0.07 14.57
C GLN A 77 -2.11 1.23 13.76
N LEU A 78 -1.94 2.49 14.22
CA LEU A 78 -2.43 3.69 13.55
C LEU A 78 -1.30 4.58 13.00
N SER A 79 -0.08 4.06 12.93
CA SER A 79 1.08 4.79 12.45
C SER A 79 0.99 5.05 10.94
N SER A 80 1.67 6.10 10.50
CA SER A 80 1.81 6.40 9.07
C SER A 80 2.50 5.26 8.31
N ASN A 81 3.36 4.49 8.99
CA ASN A 81 4.09 3.38 8.39
C ASN A 81 3.15 2.20 8.11
N VAL A 82 2.24 1.88 9.04
CA VAL A 82 1.21 0.84 8.85
C VAL A 82 0.26 1.20 7.70
N LEU A 83 -0.21 2.46 7.66
CA LEU A 83 -1.04 2.91 6.54
C LEU A 83 -0.28 2.83 5.22
N CYS A 84 0.93 3.37 5.16
CA CYS A 84 1.75 3.37 3.94
C CYS A 84 2.01 1.95 3.43
N ALA A 85 2.37 1.02 4.33
CA ALA A 85 2.57 -0.37 3.97
C ALA A 85 1.28 -1.03 3.44
N THR A 86 0.14 -0.75 4.05
CA THR A 86 -1.16 -1.24 3.57
C THR A 86 -1.45 -0.78 2.15
N VAL A 87 -1.15 0.49 1.84
CA VAL A 87 -1.29 1.05 0.48
C VAL A 87 -0.34 0.38 -0.51
N LEU A 88 0.92 0.18 -0.12
CA LEU A 88 1.92 -0.49 -0.93
C LEU A 88 1.53 -1.93 -1.29
N LEU A 89 0.98 -2.69 -0.35
CA LEU A 89 0.55 -4.06 -0.61
C LEU A 89 -0.60 -4.13 -1.62
N GLY A 90 -1.58 -3.21 -1.54
CA GLY A 90 -2.62 -3.11 -2.56
C GLY A 90 -2.06 -2.78 -3.95
N HIS A 91 -1.03 -1.93 -4.02
CA HIS A 91 -0.33 -1.65 -5.28
C HIS A 91 0.43 -2.87 -5.80
N PHE A 92 1.15 -3.58 -4.92
CA PHE A 92 1.84 -4.82 -5.28
C PHE A 92 0.88 -5.81 -5.95
N GLU A 93 -0.25 -6.10 -5.32
CA GLU A 93 -1.24 -7.04 -5.85
C GLU A 93 -1.84 -6.60 -7.19
N THR A 94 -2.03 -5.30 -7.37
CA THR A 94 -2.43 -4.72 -8.66
C THR A 94 -1.33 -4.90 -9.71
N PHE A 95 -0.05 -4.74 -9.33
CA PHE A 95 1.10 -4.86 -10.24
C PHE A 95 1.33 -6.29 -10.73
N VAL A 96 1.28 -7.26 -9.82
CA VAL A 96 1.48 -8.70 -10.10
C VAL A 96 0.17 -9.42 -10.46
N ASN A 97 -0.94 -8.68 -10.55
CA ASN A 97 -2.25 -9.15 -10.98
C ASN A 97 -2.82 -10.29 -10.11
N VAL A 98 -2.62 -10.19 -8.80
CA VAL A 98 -3.13 -11.15 -7.80
C VAL A 98 -4.61 -10.87 -7.54
N SER A 99 -5.47 -11.28 -8.48
CA SER A 99 -6.94 -11.28 -8.38
C SER A 99 -7.54 -10.06 -7.65
N TYR A 100 -8.63 -10.24 -6.91
CA TYR A 100 -9.32 -9.20 -6.12
C TYR A 100 -8.68 -8.94 -4.74
N ALA A 101 -7.44 -9.39 -4.49
CA ALA A 101 -6.80 -9.24 -3.18
C ALA A 101 -6.62 -7.76 -2.77
N TRP A 102 -6.35 -6.89 -3.76
CA TRP A 102 -6.12 -5.45 -3.56
C TRP A 102 -7.31 -4.73 -2.92
N ILE A 103 -8.53 -5.27 -3.07
CA ILE A 103 -9.75 -4.75 -2.45
C ILE A 103 -9.65 -4.82 -0.92
N ARG A 104 -9.04 -5.87 -0.37
CA ARG A 104 -8.86 -6.02 1.08
C ARG A 104 -7.92 -4.95 1.63
N HIS A 105 -6.80 -4.71 0.96
CA HIS A 105 -5.86 -3.66 1.36
C HIS A 105 -6.45 -2.25 1.15
N ALA A 106 -7.24 -2.03 0.10
CA ALA A 106 -7.98 -0.78 -0.07
C ALA A 106 -8.98 -0.52 1.08
N GLY A 107 -9.75 -1.53 1.46
CA GLY A 107 -10.66 -1.47 2.60
C GLY A 107 -9.94 -1.24 3.94
N GLY A 108 -8.82 -1.94 4.16
CA GLY A 108 -7.97 -1.75 5.34
C GLY A 108 -7.38 -0.33 5.42
N ALA A 109 -6.86 0.19 4.32
CA ALA A 109 -6.36 1.57 4.25
C ALA A 109 -7.46 2.60 4.52
N ALA A 110 -8.66 2.40 3.97
CA ALA A 110 -9.82 3.24 4.24
C ALA A 110 -10.18 3.25 5.73
N ARG A 111 -10.19 2.07 6.36
CA ARG A 111 -10.47 1.92 7.80
C ARG A 111 -9.40 2.59 8.65
N LEU A 112 -8.12 2.41 8.33
CA LEU A 112 -7.00 3.07 9.02
C LEU A 112 -7.11 4.60 8.91
N MET A 113 -7.43 5.14 7.72
CA MET A 113 -7.66 6.58 7.56
C MET A 113 -8.81 7.10 8.40
N GLN A 114 -9.93 6.36 8.48
CA GLN A 114 -11.06 6.72 9.33
C GLN A 114 -10.69 6.75 10.81
N LEU A 115 -9.97 5.73 11.29
CA LEU A 115 -9.55 5.63 12.69
C LEU A 115 -8.50 6.69 13.08
N ARG A 116 -7.63 7.06 12.15
CA ARG A 116 -6.60 8.09 12.35
C ARG A 116 -7.16 9.52 12.40
N GLY A 117 -8.35 9.74 11.84
CA GLY A 117 -8.97 11.06 11.74
C GLY A 117 -8.55 11.83 10.49
N ALA A 118 -9.44 12.71 10.03
CA ALA A 118 -9.24 13.49 8.79
C ALA A 118 -8.15 14.56 8.94
N GLU A 119 -7.92 15.05 10.15
CA GLU A 119 -6.89 16.02 10.49
C GLU A 119 -5.48 15.50 10.17
N LYS A 120 -5.24 14.19 10.39
CA LYS A 120 -3.96 13.54 10.08
C LYS A 120 -3.58 13.69 8.61
N CYS A 121 -4.56 13.70 7.70
CA CYS A 121 -4.33 13.82 6.26
C CYS A 121 -3.66 15.15 5.86
N TYR A 122 -3.73 16.18 6.72
CA TYR A 122 -3.19 17.50 6.46
C TYR A 122 -1.96 17.85 7.31
N GLU A 123 -1.49 16.94 8.16
CA GLU A 123 -0.33 17.18 9.03
C GLU A 123 1.01 17.20 8.28
N SER A 124 1.09 16.50 7.13
CA SER A 124 2.28 16.53 6.29
C SER A 124 1.98 16.18 4.83
N ALA A 125 2.91 16.53 3.95
CA ALA A 125 2.85 16.14 2.53
C ALA A 125 2.77 14.61 2.35
N PHE A 126 3.41 13.84 3.24
CA PHE A 126 3.36 12.38 3.21
C PHE A 126 1.95 11.86 3.50
N GLU A 127 1.33 12.34 4.56
CA GLU A 127 -0.04 11.98 4.92
C GLU A 127 -1.04 12.31 3.80
N TYR A 128 -0.90 13.52 3.26
CA TYR A 128 -1.73 13.98 2.15
C TYR A 128 -1.53 13.13 0.90
N SER A 129 -0.29 12.72 0.62
CA SER A 129 0.02 11.85 -0.52
C SER A 129 -0.60 10.46 -0.36
N MET A 130 -0.63 9.89 0.85
CA MET A 130 -1.30 8.62 1.13
C MET A 130 -2.81 8.72 0.92
N PHE A 131 -3.43 9.81 1.38
CA PHE A 131 -4.83 10.09 1.12
C PHE A 131 -5.13 10.12 -0.38
N LEU A 132 -4.32 10.85 -1.16
CA LEU A 132 -4.48 10.91 -2.61
C LEU A 132 -4.28 9.55 -3.29
N ALA A 133 -3.36 8.73 -2.80
CA ALA A 133 -3.12 7.37 -3.29
C ALA A 133 -4.35 6.46 -3.08
N CYS A 134 -5.04 6.60 -1.96
CA CYS A 134 -6.19 5.76 -1.63
C CYS A 134 -7.50 6.28 -2.18
N ARG A 135 -7.64 7.59 -2.43
CA ARG A 135 -8.93 8.22 -2.77
C ARG A 135 -9.67 7.53 -3.90
N GLY A 136 -8.96 7.07 -4.93
CA GLY A 136 -9.55 6.41 -6.09
C GLY A 136 -10.13 5.05 -5.74
N ALA A 137 -9.41 4.28 -4.92
CA ALA A 137 -9.88 2.98 -4.43
C ALA A 137 -11.04 3.14 -3.44
N ILE A 138 -11.00 4.15 -2.56
CA ILE A 138 -12.04 4.41 -1.56
C ILE A 138 -13.36 4.85 -2.24
N VAL A 139 -13.29 5.76 -3.22
CA VAL A 139 -14.48 6.28 -3.92
C VAL A 139 -15.02 5.27 -4.94
N GLY A 140 -14.16 4.42 -5.51
CA GLY A 140 -14.55 3.39 -6.47
C GLY A 140 -15.10 2.10 -5.86
N LEU A 141 -14.99 1.92 -4.54
CA LEU A 141 -15.60 0.78 -3.86
C LEU A 141 -17.14 0.92 -3.90
N PRO A 142 -17.88 -0.09 -4.39
CA PRO A 142 -19.33 -0.05 -4.32
C PRO A 142 -19.78 0.04 -2.84
N PRO A 143 -20.93 0.67 -2.53
CA PRO A 143 -21.37 0.97 -1.15
C PRO A 143 -21.61 -0.22 -0.22
N VAL A 144 -21.26 -1.45 -0.60
CA VAL A 144 -21.65 -2.70 0.07
C VAL A 144 -20.70 -3.10 1.21
N THR A 145 -19.57 -2.42 1.42
CA THR A 145 -18.61 -2.77 2.48
C THR A 145 -18.76 -1.97 3.78
N TYR A 146 -19.72 -1.05 3.88
CA TYR A 146 -19.93 -0.24 5.10
C TYR A 146 -21.03 -0.74 6.05
N GLY A 147 -21.64 -1.90 5.78
CA GLY A 147 -22.69 -2.45 6.63
C GLY A 147 -22.61 -3.97 6.72
N THR A 148 -22.57 -4.46 7.96
CA THR A 148 -22.81 -5.87 8.37
C THR A 148 -21.76 -6.92 7.96
N ASN A 149 -20.58 -6.90 8.60
CA ASN A 149 -20.08 -8.05 9.38
C ASN A 149 -18.72 -7.69 10.00
N THR A 150 -18.64 -7.80 11.32
CA THR A 150 -17.44 -7.56 12.12
C THR A 150 -16.44 -8.73 12.11
N ASP A 151 -16.61 -9.72 11.23
CA ASP A 151 -16.05 -11.06 11.47
C ASP A 151 -15.00 -11.52 10.45
N SER A 152 -14.35 -10.63 9.70
CA SER A 152 -13.35 -11.08 8.70
C SER A 152 -12.04 -10.27 8.65
N PHE A 153 -11.77 -9.44 9.66
CA PHE A 153 -10.51 -8.68 9.73
C PHE A 153 -9.42 -9.36 10.58
N LEU A 154 -9.70 -10.50 11.22
CA LEU A 154 -8.75 -11.24 12.06
C LEU A 154 -8.30 -12.61 11.50
N ASP A 155 -8.67 -12.98 10.27
CA ASP A 155 -8.21 -14.23 9.65
C ASP A 155 -6.97 -14.00 8.74
N ILE A 156 -5.91 -13.43 9.33
CA ILE A 156 -4.53 -13.52 8.81
C ILE A 156 -3.62 -13.93 9.96
#